data_AF-A0A6P6FTD5-F1
#
_entry.id   AF-A0A6P6FTD5-F1
#
_cell.length_a   1.000
_cell.length_b   1.000
_cell.length_c   1.000
_cell.angle_alpha   90.00
_cell.angle_beta   90.00
_cell.angle_gamma   90.00
#
_symmetry.space_group_name_H-M   'P 1'
#
loop_
_entity.id
_entity.type
_entity.pdbx_description
1 polymer ?
#
loop_
_entity_poly.entity_id
_entity_poly.type
_entity_poly.pdbx_seq_one_letter_code
_entity_poly.pdbx_strand_id
1 'polypeptide(L)'
;MNALDIKHTRAHQGLARVYHLKNQRKSAYDEMTKLIEKARNNASAYEKRSEYCDRDMAKSDLSMASQLDPLRTYPYRYRAAVLMDDHKEKEAIAELTKAIAFKPDLQLLHLRAAFYESMNDYISTVRDCEAALCLDPSHADTVELYNKAKERISE
;
A
#
# COMPACT_ATOMS: atom_id res chain seq x y z
N MET A 1 6.79 23.76 27.15
CA MET A 1 6.63 22.31 27.01
C MET A 1 6.19 22.06 25.58
N ASN A 2 7.08 21.58 24.71
CA ASN A 2 6.75 21.41 23.29
C ASN A 2 5.94 20.11 23.12
N ALA A 3 4.97 20.07 22.21
CA ALA A 3 4.20 18.86 21.92
C ALA A 3 5.12 17.68 21.47
N LEU A 4 6.30 18.01 20.95
CA LEU A 4 7.36 17.04 20.61
C LEU A 4 8.05 16.42 21.85
N ASP A 5 8.05 17.11 22.99
CA ASP A 5 8.61 16.59 24.25
C ASP A 5 7.65 15.58 24.92
N ILE A 6 6.35 15.72 24.67
CA ILE A 6 5.29 14.91 25.29
C ILE A 6 4.99 13.65 24.46
N LYS A 7 6.02 12.91 24.02
CA LYS A 7 5.91 11.58 23.35
C LYS A 7 4.84 11.48 22.24
N HIS A 8 4.39 12.59 21.67
CA HIS A 8 3.17 12.60 20.89
C HIS A 8 3.59 12.29 19.45
N THR A 9 3.54 11.01 19.10
CA THR A 9 3.87 10.51 17.74
C THR A 9 3.13 11.28 16.65
N ARG A 10 1.91 11.75 16.93
CA ARG A 10 1.12 12.60 16.02
C ARG A 10 1.73 13.99 15.79
N ALA A 11 2.49 14.54 16.74
CA ALA A 11 3.14 15.84 16.58
C ALA A 11 4.28 15.77 15.56
N HIS A 12 5.08 14.70 15.57
CA HIS A 12 6.10 14.45 14.55
C HIS A 12 5.49 14.30 13.16
N GLN A 13 4.38 13.55 13.03
CA GLN A 13 3.66 13.41 11.76
C GLN A 13 3.12 14.76 11.25
N GLY A 14 2.52 15.56 12.13
CA GLY A 14 2.02 16.89 11.77
C GLY A 14 3.14 17.82 11.30
N LEU A 15 4.29 17.82 11.99
CA LEU A 15 5.44 18.64 11.62
C LEU A 15 6.08 18.19 10.31
N ALA A 16 6.26 16.88 10.11
CA ALA A 16 6.74 16.33 8.84
C ALA A 16 5.85 16.73 7.66
N ARG A 17 4.52 16.70 7.84
CA ARG A 17 3.56 17.18 6.84
C ARG A 17 3.76 18.66 6.52
N VAL A 18 3.96 19.51 7.53
CA VAL A 18 4.25 20.94 7.32
C VAL A 18 5.54 21.14 6.54
N TYR A 19 6.61 20.41 6.88
CA TYR A 19 7.86 20.48 6.13
C TYR A 19 7.68 20.03 4.68
N HIS A 20 6.94 18.95 4.45
CA HIS A 20 6.66 18.46 3.10
C HIS A 20 5.88 19.46 2.26
N LEU A 21 4.84 20.10 2.82
CA LEU A 21 4.06 21.14 2.16
C LEU A 21 4.91 22.39 1.81
N LYS A 22 5.98 22.65 2.57
CA LYS A 22 6.97 23.70 2.27
C LYS A 22 8.06 23.26 1.29
N ASN A 23 7.91 22.09 0.66
CA ASN A 23 8.90 21.45 -0.20
C ASN A 23 10.23 21.13 0.50
N GLN A 24 10.24 21.07 1.83
CA GLN A 24 11.40 20.72 2.65
C GLN A 24 11.43 19.20 2.89
N ARG A 25 11.59 18.42 1.80
CA ARG A 25 11.51 16.95 1.84
C ARG A 25 12.48 16.31 2.83
N LYS A 26 13.74 16.78 2.87
CA LYS A 26 14.75 16.30 3.82
C LYS A 26 14.30 16.52 5.27
N SER A 27 13.85 17.72 5.61
CA SER A 27 13.37 18.03 6.96
C SER A 27 12.16 17.18 7.35
N ALA A 28 11.25 16.90 6.40
CA ALA A 28 10.13 16.00 6.64
C ALA A 28 10.61 14.57 6.95
N TYR A 29 11.55 14.06 6.16
CA TYR A 29 12.15 12.73 6.36
C TYR A 29 12.89 12.61 7.69
N ASP A 30 13.71 13.61 8.03
CA ASP A 30 14.48 13.66 9.28
C ASP A 30 13.52 13.68 10.48
N GLU A 31 12.41 14.42 10.38
CA GLU A 31 11.39 14.47 11.44
C GLU A 31 10.66 13.12 11.60
N MET A 32 10.39 12.42 10.50
CA MET A 32 9.83 11.06 10.53
C MET A 32 10.83 10.02 11.03
N THR A 33 12.13 10.26 10.90
CA THR A 33 13.17 9.40 11.48
C THR A 33 13.15 9.48 13.00
N LYS A 34 12.98 10.68 13.57
CA LYS A 34 12.76 10.85 15.02
C LYS A 34 11.50 10.11 15.49
N LEU A 35 10.43 10.11 14.68
CA LEU A 35 9.21 9.36 14.99
C LEU A 35 9.50 7.86 15.13
N ILE A 36 10.28 7.27 14.21
CA ILE A 36 10.64 5.85 14.25
C ILE A 36 11.35 5.48 15.55
N GLU A 37 12.33 6.28 15.97
CA GLU A 37 13.03 6.09 17.24
C GLU A 37 12.08 6.16 18.44
N LYS A 38 11.19 7.18 18.48
CA LYS A 38 10.22 7.35 19.57
C LYS A 38 9.15 6.26 19.59
N ALA A 39 8.76 5.76 18.42
CA ALA A 39 7.78 4.68 18.25
C ALA A 39 8.39 3.29 18.45
N ARG A 40 9.66 3.20 18.88
CA ARG A 40 10.41 1.94 19.12
C ARG A 40 10.46 1.07 17.87
N ASN A 41 10.74 1.67 16.72
CA ASN A 41 10.90 0.97 15.45
C ASN A 41 9.68 0.12 15.06
N ASN A 42 8.47 0.63 15.26
CA ASN A 42 7.27 -0.09 14.85
C ASN A 42 7.00 0.04 13.34
N ALA A 43 6.30 -0.94 12.76
CA ALA A 43 6.01 -0.98 11.33
C ALA A 43 5.27 0.26 10.82
N SER A 44 4.35 0.82 11.61
CA SER A 44 3.59 2.02 11.25
C SER A 44 4.47 3.25 11.02
N ALA A 45 5.56 3.38 11.76
CA ALA A 45 6.44 4.54 11.65
C ALA A 45 7.30 4.47 10.37
N TYR A 46 7.79 3.28 10.01
CA TYR A 46 8.45 3.05 8.72
C TYR A 46 7.49 3.27 7.55
N GLU A 47 6.28 2.73 7.63
CA GLU A 47 5.22 2.98 6.63
C GLU A 47 5.01 4.49 6.42
N LYS A 48 4.85 5.24 7.51
CA LYS A 48 4.63 6.68 7.43
C LYS A 48 5.84 7.44 6.89
N ARG A 49 7.07 7.03 7.22
CA ARG A 49 8.28 7.69 6.70
C ARG A 49 8.45 7.48 5.19
N SER A 50 8.01 6.33 4.67
CA SER A 50 8.07 6.02 3.23
C SER A 50 7.34 7.06 2.36
N GLU A 51 6.33 7.74 2.90
CA GLU A 51 5.58 8.82 2.23
C GLU A 51 6.43 10.10 2.00
N TYR A 52 7.58 10.24 2.68
CA TYR A 52 8.39 11.46 2.71
C TYR A 52 9.79 11.30 2.09
N CYS A 53 10.07 10.19 1.42
CA CYS A 53 11.37 9.94 0.78
C CYS A 53 11.24 9.62 -0.72
N ASP A 54 12.38 9.40 -1.39
CA ASP A 54 12.39 8.89 -2.75
C ASP A 54 11.97 7.41 -2.82
N ARG A 55 11.85 6.92 -4.05
CA ARG A 55 11.35 5.57 -4.35
C ARG A 55 12.21 4.48 -3.72
N ASP A 56 13.53 4.62 -3.68
CA ASP A 56 14.44 3.59 -3.17
C ASP A 56 14.43 3.55 -1.65
N MET A 57 14.45 4.71 -1.00
CA MET A 57 14.26 4.81 0.44
C MET A 57 12.89 4.29 0.86
N ALA A 58 11.83 4.58 0.09
CA ALA A 58 10.48 4.11 0.37
C ALA A 58 10.40 2.57 0.29
N LYS A 59 11.02 1.97 -0.73
CA LYS A 59 11.13 0.50 -0.85
C LYS A 59 11.81 -0.13 0.38
N SER A 60 12.88 0.49 0.88
CA SER A 60 13.57 0.02 2.09
C SER A 60 12.69 0.11 3.34
N ASP A 61 12.06 1.27 3.57
CA ASP A 61 11.15 1.49 4.70
C ASP A 61 9.96 0.53 4.68
N LEU A 62 9.35 0.32 3.51
CA LEU A 62 8.23 -0.60 3.36
C LEU A 62 8.63 -2.07 3.50
N SER A 63 9.88 -2.41 3.15
CA SER A 63 10.43 -3.73 3.42
C SER A 63 10.58 -3.97 4.91
N MET A 64 11.10 -2.99 5.65
CA MET A 64 11.15 -3.05 7.12
C MET A 64 9.75 -3.12 7.73
N ALA A 65 8.80 -2.31 7.26
CA ALA A 65 7.42 -2.34 7.73
C ALA A 65 6.77 -3.73 7.55
N SER A 66 6.98 -4.38 6.40
CA SER A 66 6.47 -5.72 6.11
C SER A 66 7.13 -6.81 6.98
N GLN A 67 8.40 -6.63 7.36
CA GLN A 67 9.11 -7.57 8.26
C GLN A 67 8.59 -7.47 9.69
N LEU A 68 8.30 -6.24 10.14
CA LEU A 68 7.82 -5.95 11.48
C LEU A 68 6.34 -6.29 11.67
N ASP A 69 5.52 -6.10 10.62
CA ASP A 69 4.09 -6.41 10.63
C ASP A 69 3.61 -6.86 9.23
N PRO A 70 3.59 -8.18 8.97
CA PRO A 70 3.16 -8.73 7.68
C PRO A 70 1.69 -8.51 7.34
N LEU A 71 0.86 -8.08 8.31
CA LEU A 71 -0.57 -7.86 8.10
C LEU A 71 -0.89 -6.47 7.53
N ARG A 72 0.10 -5.57 7.48
CA ARG A 72 -0.07 -4.25 6.86
C ARG A 72 -0.17 -4.38 5.35
N THR A 73 -1.27 -3.89 4.78
CA THR A 73 -1.53 -4.01 3.33
C THR A 73 -0.80 -2.96 2.50
N TYR A 74 -0.56 -1.75 3.04
CA TYR A 74 0.05 -0.64 2.31
C TYR A 74 1.44 -0.98 1.72
N PRO A 75 2.39 -1.58 2.47
CA PRO A 75 3.69 -1.95 1.91
C PRO A 75 3.62 -2.83 0.65
N TYR A 76 2.74 -3.84 0.66
CA TYR A 76 2.58 -4.74 -0.47
C TYR A 76 1.92 -4.03 -1.66
N ARG A 77 0.89 -3.21 -1.42
CA ARG A 77 0.22 -2.44 -2.48
C ARG A 77 1.17 -1.47 -3.17
N TYR A 78 1.95 -0.73 -2.39
CA TYR A 78 2.92 0.22 -2.95
C TYR A 78 3.99 -0.50 -3.78
N ARG A 79 4.61 -1.56 -3.24
CA ARG A 79 5.61 -2.33 -3.99
C ARG A 79 5.03 -2.94 -5.25
N ALA A 80 3.82 -3.50 -5.18
CA ALA A 80 3.16 -4.08 -6.34
C ALA A 80 2.83 -3.03 -7.41
N ALA A 81 2.37 -1.84 -7.04
CA ALA A 81 2.15 -0.73 -7.97
C ALA A 81 3.46 -0.29 -8.65
N VAL A 82 4.55 -0.13 -7.88
CA VAL A 82 5.86 0.20 -8.45
C VAL A 82 6.35 -0.89 -9.39
N LEU A 83 6.11 -2.17 -9.09
CA LEU A 83 6.46 -3.27 -9.98
C LEU A 83 5.62 -3.26 -11.27
N MET A 84 4.34 -2.92 -11.21
CA MET A 84 3.51 -2.73 -12.41
C MET A 84 4.03 -1.58 -13.28
N ASP A 85 4.36 -0.43 -12.68
CA ASP A 85 4.97 0.70 -13.39
C ASP A 85 6.31 0.33 -14.05
N ASP A 86 7.06 -0.57 -13.40
CA ASP A 86 8.34 -1.09 -13.91
C ASP A 86 8.15 -2.29 -14.89
N HIS A 87 6.92 -2.56 -15.36
CA HIS A 87 6.56 -3.67 -16.28
C HIS A 87 6.94 -5.06 -15.77
N LYS A 88 6.83 -5.27 -14.46
CA LYS A 88 7.15 -6.52 -13.77
C LYS A 88 5.89 -7.15 -13.21
N GLU A 89 4.94 -7.50 -14.10
CA GLU A 89 3.58 -7.83 -13.67
C GLU A 89 3.55 -9.10 -12.81
N LYS A 90 4.34 -10.12 -13.15
CA LYS A 90 4.44 -11.37 -12.36
C LYS A 90 4.88 -11.12 -10.92
N GLU A 91 5.84 -10.21 -10.73
CA GLU A 91 6.39 -9.86 -9.43
C GLU A 91 5.37 -9.03 -8.63
N ALA A 92 4.65 -8.12 -9.30
CA ALA A 92 3.56 -7.36 -8.69
C ALA A 92 2.43 -8.26 -8.16
N ILE A 93 1.99 -9.23 -8.98
CA ILE A 93 0.98 -10.23 -8.58
C ILE A 93 1.48 -11.07 -7.40
N ALA A 94 2.76 -11.46 -7.39
CA ALA A 94 3.35 -12.23 -6.30
C ALA A 94 3.34 -11.44 -4.97
N GLU A 95 3.64 -10.14 -5.00
CA GLU A 95 3.57 -9.27 -3.83
C GLU A 95 2.16 -9.21 -3.23
N LEU A 96 1.14 -8.98 -4.06
CA LEU A 96 -0.26 -8.97 -3.59
C LEU A 96 -0.72 -10.35 -3.11
N THR A 97 -0.31 -11.41 -3.81
CA THR A 97 -0.63 -12.79 -3.42
C THR A 97 -0.07 -13.15 -2.05
N LYS A 98 1.15 -12.73 -1.75
CA LYS A 98 1.76 -12.90 -0.43
C LYS A 98 0.96 -12.20 0.66
N ALA A 99 0.52 -10.96 0.42
CA ALA A 99 -0.29 -10.20 1.38
C ALA A 99 -1.66 -10.85 1.62
N ILE A 100 -2.36 -11.24 0.54
CA ILE A 100 -3.67 -11.90 0.59
C ILE A 100 -3.59 -13.24 1.34
N ALA A 101 -2.48 -13.97 1.22
CA ALA A 101 -2.26 -15.22 1.94
C ALA A 101 -2.17 -15.03 3.46
N PHE A 102 -1.68 -13.89 3.94
CA PHE A 102 -1.71 -13.55 5.37
C PHE A 102 -3.12 -13.15 5.82
N LYS A 103 -3.76 -12.25 5.05
CA LYS A 103 -5.12 -11.79 5.31
C LYS A 103 -5.78 -11.32 4.00
N PRO A 104 -6.87 -11.98 3.57
CA PRO A 104 -7.71 -11.44 2.51
C PRO A 104 -8.25 -10.06 2.90
N ASP A 105 -8.08 -9.10 2.00
CA ASP A 105 -8.49 -7.72 2.18
C ASP A 105 -9.12 -7.21 0.89
N LEU A 106 -10.20 -6.43 1.01
CA LEU A 106 -10.95 -5.91 -0.12
C LEU A 106 -10.07 -5.12 -1.08
N GLN A 107 -9.19 -4.25 -0.55
CA GLN A 107 -8.33 -3.40 -1.37
C GLN A 107 -7.22 -4.20 -2.05
N LEU A 108 -6.71 -5.25 -1.40
CA LEU A 108 -5.73 -6.15 -2.01
C LEU A 108 -6.32 -6.97 -3.15
N LEU A 109 -7.50 -7.56 -2.94
CA LEU A 109 -8.21 -8.36 -3.94
C LEU A 109 -8.63 -7.51 -5.14
N HIS A 110 -9.22 -6.34 -4.88
CA HIS A 110 -9.58 -5.38 -5.93
C HIS A 110 -8.36 -4.94 -6.75
N LEU A 111 -7.24 -4.58 -6.08
CA LEU A 111 -6.02 -4.17 -6.79
C LEU A 111 -5.44 -5.30 -7.65
N ARG A 112 -5.43 -6.54 -7.13
CA ARG A 112 -4.92 -7.68 -7.89
C ARG A 112 -5.82 -8.02 -9.09
N ALA A 113 -7.14 -7.88 -8.93
CA ALA A 113 -8.10 -7.98 -10.03
C ALA A 113 -7.83 -6.92 -11.12
N ALA A 114 -7.61 -5.66 -10.74
CA ALA A 114 -7.28 -4.60 -11.69
C ALA A 114 -5.96 -4.87 -12.44
N PHE A 115 -4.97 -5.46 -11.78
CA PHE A 115 -3.73 -5.89 -12.45
C PHE A 115 -3.99 -7.02 -13.44
N TYR A 116 -4.78 -8.03 -13.06
CA TYR A 116 -5.19 -9.07 -14.00
C TYR A 116 -5.94 -8.52 -15.22
N GLU A 117 -6.81 -7.53 -15.02
CA GLU A 117 -7.54 -6.89 -16.11
C GLU A 117 -6.59 -6.16 -17.07
N SER A 118 -5.60 -5.44 -16.55
CA SER A 118 -4.59 -4.77 -17.37
C SER A 118 -3.74 -5.75 -18.20
N MET A 119 -3.63 -7.01 -17.74
CA MET A 119 -2.96 -8.10 -18.45
C MET A 119 -3.90 -8.89 -19.38
N ASN A 120 -5.17 -8.48 -19.50
CA ASN A 120 -6.24 -9.22 -20.19
C ASN A 120 -6.52 -10.63 -19.63
N ASP A 121 -6.13 -10.91 -18.38
CA ASP A 121 -6.49 -12.15 -17.68
C ASP A 121 -7.86 -11.96 -17.01
N TYR A 122 -8.91 -12.00 -17.84
CA TYR A 122 -10.28 -11.78 -17.38
C TYR A 122 -10.77 -12.89 -16.43
N ILE A 123 -10.28 -14.12 -16.56
CA ILE A 123 -10.62 -15.24 -15.67
C ILE A 123 -10.13 -14.96 -14.26
N SER A 124 -8.86 -14.58 -14.10
CA SER A 124 -8.30 -14.23 -12.79
C SER A 124 -8.92 -12.94 -12.23
N THR A 125 -9.26 -11.98 -13.09
CA THR A 125 -9.97 -10.74 -12.72
C THR A 125 -11.32 -11.06 -12.07
N VAL A 126 -12.14 -11.87 -12.73
CA VAL A 126 -13.47 -12.28 -12.21
C VAL A 126 -13.33 -12.99 -10.88
N ARG A 127 -12.39 -13.93 -10.75
CA ARG A 127 -12.17 -14.68 -9.51
C ARG A 127 -11.83 -13.77 -8.33
N ASP A 128 -10.93 -12.80 -8.52
CA ASP A 128 -10.56 -11.87 -7.45
C ASP A 128 -11.67 -10.86 -7.15
N CYS A 129 -12.45 -10.44 -8.17
CA CYS A 129 -13.63 -9.62 -7.96
C CYS A 129 -14.70 -10.35 -7.14
N GLU A 130 -14.96 -11.63 -7.42
CA GLU A 130 -15.90 -12.44 -6.62
C GLU A 130 -15.45 -12.55 -5.17
N ALA A 131 -14.15 -12.79 -4.94
CA ALA A 131 -13.59 -12.83 -3.59
C ALA A 131 -13.72 -11.48 -2.88
N ALA A 132 -13.49 -10.36 -3.58
CA ALA A 132 -13.66 -9.01 -3.06
C ALA A 132 -15.14 -8.70 -2.73
N LEU A 133 -16.07 -9.06 -3.62
CA LEU A 133 -17.52 -8.86 -3.42
C LEU A 133 -18.11 -9.75 -2.34
N CYS A 134 -17.47 -10.89 -2.02
CA CYS A 134 -17.80 -11.65 -0.81
C CYS A 134 -17.51 -10.87 0.48
N LEU A 135 -16.51 -9.97 0.47
CA LEU A 135 -16.17 -9.13 1.62
C LEU A 135 -17.04 -7.87 1.68
N ASP A 136 -17.30 -7.25 0.53
CA ASP A 136 -18.20 -6.11 0.40
C ASP A 136 -18.99 -6.20 -0.92
N PRO A 137 -20.24 -6.68 -0.87
CA PRO A 137 -21.09 -6.81 -2.05
C PRO A 137 -21.45 -5.48 -2.73
N SER A 138 -21.26 -4.35 -2.02
CA SER A 138 -21.64 -3.01 -2.47
C SER A 138 -20.46 -2.18 -2.99
N HIS A 139 -19.27 -2.76 -3.06
CA HIS A 139 -18.07 -2.05 -3.53
C HIS A 139 -18.17 -1.73 -5.04
N ALA A 140 -18.58 -0.49 -5.35
CA ALA A 140 -18.90 -0.04 -6.70
C ALA A 140 -17.81 -0.35 -7.74
N ASP A 141 -16.56 0.02 -7.46
CA ASP A 141 -15.45 -0.18 -8.42
C ASP A 141 -15.20 -1.67 -8.72
N THR A 142 -15.48 -2.56 -7.75
CA THR A 142 -15.31 -4.01 -7.97
C THR A 142 -16.47 -4.58 -8.77
N VAL A 143 -17.69 -4.09 -8.55
CA VAL A 143 -18.87 -4.48 -9.34
C VAL A 143 -18.68 -4.07 -10.80
N GLU A 144 -18.19 -2.86 -11.05
CA GLU A 144 -17.90 -2.38 -12.41
C GLU A 144 -16.84 -3.26 -13.09
N LEU A 145 -15.71 -3.50 -12.40
CA LEU A 145 -14.63 -4.33 -12.91
C LEU A 145 -15.08 -5.77 -13.19
N TYR A 146 -15.91 -6.35 -12.31
CA TYR A 146 -16.48 -7.69 -12.47
C TYR A 146 -17.35 -7.79 -13.74
N ASN A 147 -18.27 -6.84 -13.93
CA ASN A 147 -19.17 -6.85 -15.08
C ASN A 147 -18.40 -6.71 -16.39
N LYS A 148 -17.46 -5.75 -16.44
CA LYS A 148 -16.57 -5.55 -17.60
C LYS A 148 -15.79 -6.82 -17.94
N ALA A 149 -15.20 -7.47 -16.94
CA ALA A 149 -14.42 -8.69 -17.17
C ALA A 149 -15.30 -9.86 -17.63
N LYS A 150 -16.55 -9.98 -17.15
CA LYS A 150 -17.48 -11.02 -17.60
C LYS A 150 -17.93 -10.85 -19.04
N GLU A 151 -18.19 -9.62 -19.47
CA GLU A 151 -18.52 -9.33 -20.87
C GLU A 151 -17.40 -9.81 -21.79
N ARG A 152 -16.14 -9.53 -21.44
CA ARG A 152 -14.95 -9.96 -22.21
C ARG A 152 -14.71 -11.46 -22.24
N ILE A 153 -15.23 -12.23 -21.27
CA ILE A 153 -15.17 -13.69 -21.29
C ILE A 153 -16.25 -14.28 -22.20
N SER A 154 -17.37 -13.59 -22.35
CA SER A 154 -18.51 -14.05 -23.16
C SER A 154 -18.41 -13.73 -24.65
N GLU A 155 -17.44 -12.89 -25.06
CA GLU A 155 -17.09 -12.57 -26.44
C GLU A 155 -16.14 -13.63 -27.05
#